data_AF-A0A6N2EMM5-F1
#
_entry.id   AF-A0A6N2EMM5-F1
#
_cell.length_a   1.000
_cell.length_b   1.000
_cell.length_c   1.000
_cell.angle_alpha   90.00
_cell.angle_beta   90.00
_cell.angle_gamma   90.00
#
_symmetry.space_group_name_H-M   'P 1'
#
loop_
_entity.id
_entity.type
_entity.pdbx_description
1 polymer ?
#
loop_
_entity_poly.entity_id
_entity_poly.type
_entity_poly.pdbx_seq_one_letter_code
_entity_poly.pdbx_strand_id
1 'polypeptide(L)' 'MFADSPADLHSGASGIEPCPRCGGSGVLRLDGQRFRTCLHCLGQGRMNRLQPATTTAALRLRAL' A
#
# COMPACT_ATOMS: atom_id res chain seq x y z
N MET A 1 6.08 -36.21 1.35
CA MET A 1 4.77 -35.56 1.17
C MET A 1 4.94 -34.15 1.70
N PHE A 2 4.92 -33.16 0.82
CA PHE A 2 5.30 -31.78 1.15
C PHE A 2 4.22 -31.14 2.02
N ALA A 3 4.64 -30.49 3.10
CA ALA A 3 3.76 -29.88 4.08
C ALA A 3 2.94 -28.75 3.45
N ASP A 4 1.62 -28.84 3.64
CA ASP A 4 0.66 -27.77 3.43
C ASP A 4 1.12 -26.54 4.24
N SER A 5 1.52 -25.47 3.53
CA SER A 5 1.94 -24.21 4.16
C SER A 5 0.72 -23.30 4.21
N PRO A 6 0.19 -22.96 5.40
CA PRO A 6 -0.87 -21.96 5.50
C PRO A 6 -0.26 -20.59 5.20
N ALA A 7 -0.43 -20.14 3.96
CA ALA A 7 -0.44 -18.72 3.70
C ALA A 7 -1.64 -18.13 4.45
N ASP A 8 -1.47 -16.90 4.92
CA ASP A 8 -2.55 -16.05 5.40
C ASP A 8 -2.97 -16.32 6.85
N LEU A 9 -2.35 -15.58 7.77
CA LEU A 9 -3.06 -14.67 8.67
C LEU A 9 -2.02 -13.94 9.55
N HIS A 10 -2.07 -12.61 9.53
CA HIS A 10 -1.32 -11.65 10.36
C HIS A 10 0.06 -11.18 9.85
N SER A 11 0.09 -10.48 8.71
CA SER A 11 1.08 -9.40 8.54
C SER A 11 0.40 -8.08 8.88
N GLY A 12 0.89 -7.42 9.94
CA GLY A 12 0.31 -6.19 10.49
C GLY A 12 0.00 -5.14 9.43
N ALA A 13 -1.14 -4.47 9.61
CA ALA A 13 -1.69 -3.42 8.77
C ALA A 13 -0.73 -2.21 8.61
N SER A 14 0.34 -2.42 7.86
CA SER A 14 1.33 -1.42 7.50
C SER A 14 0.86 -0.72 6.24
N GLY A 15 -0.30 -0.06 6.30
CA GLY A 15 -0.86 1.02 5.44
C GLY A 15 -0.60 1.07 3.92
N ILE A 16 -0.06 0.03 3.30
CA ILE A 16 0.50 0.08 1.96
C ILE A 16 -0.06 -1.10 1.17
N GLU A 17 -1.18 -0.83 0.51
CA GLU A 17 -1.84 -1.80 -0.38
C GLU A 17 -1.24 -1.68 -1.80
N PRO A 18 -1.07 -2.78 -2.55
CA PRO A 18 -0.68 -2.70 -3.94
C PRO A 18 -1.69 -1.90 -4.75
N CYS A 19 -1.21 -1.10 -5.71
CA CYS A 19 -2.10 -0.27 -6.51
C CYS A 19 -2.98 -1.15 -7.39
N PRO A 20 -4.32 -1.10 -7.25
CA PRO A 20 -5.22 -1.99 -7.99
C PRO A 20 -5.25 -1.66 -9.48
N ARG A 21 -4.86 -0.44 -9.88
CA ARG A 21 -4.84 -0.04 -11.29
C ARG A 21 -3.66 -0.63 -12.05
N CYS A 22 -2.48 -0.74 -11.44
CA CYS A 22 -1.27 -1.28 -12.11
C CYS A 22 -0.78 -2.61 -11.55
N GLY A 23 -1.52 -3.20 -10.60
CA GLY A 23 -1.18 -4.49 -9.99
C GLY A 23 0.15 -4.48 -9.23
N GLY A 24 0.56 -3.35 -8.65
CA GLY A 24 1.82 -3.27 -7.89
C GLY A 24 3.04 -2.74 -8.65
N SER A 25 3.00 -2.69 -9.98
CA SER A 25 4.20 -2.43 -10.80
C SER A 25 4.63 -0.96 -10.90
N GLY A 26 3.72 -0.02 -10.62
CA GLY A 26 3.94 1.41 -10.87
C GLY A 26 3.82 1.83 -12.34
N VAL A 27 3.60 0.90 -13.27
CA VAL A 27 3.46 1.18 -14.71
C VAL A 27 2.24 0.47 -15.31
N LEU A 28 1.69 1.03 -16.38
CA LEU A 28 0.62 0.43 -17.16
C LEU A 28 1.17 0.06 -18.54
N ARG A 29 0.96 -1.19 -18.95
CA ARG A 29 1.20 -1.60 -20.32
C ARG A 29 0.12 -0.98 -21.21
N LEU A 30 0.55 -0.36 -22.30
CA LEU A 30 -0.33 0.18 -23.34
C LEU A 30 -0.50 -0.88 -24.41
N ASP A 31 0.48 -1.01 -25.31
CA ASP A 31 0.60 -2.02 -26.36
C ASP A 31 2.04 -2.02 -26.90
N GLY A 32 2.45 -3.02 -27.70
CA GLY A 32 3.72 -2.97 -28.45
C GLY A 32 4.94 -2.67 -27.58
N GLN A 33 5.01 -3.25 -26.38
CA GLN A 33 6.06 -3.00 -25.38
C GLN A 33 6.17 -1.55 -24.91
N ARG A 34 5.13 -0.73 -25.10
CA ARG A 34 5.02 0.61 -24.54
C ARG A 34 4.43 0.56 -23.14
N PHE A 35 5.02 1.35 -22.26
CA PHE A 35 4.59 1.50 -20.88
C PHE A 35 4.34 2.98 -20.60
N ARG A 36 3.39 3.27 -19.71
CA ARG A 36 3.26 4.59 -19.10
C ARG A 36 3.28 4.47 -17.60
N THR A 37 3.73 5.53 -16.93
CA THR A 37 3.67 5.61 -15.47
C THR A 37 2.22 5.50 -15.01
N CYS A 38 1.96 4.70 -13.97
CA CYS A 38 0.63 4.61 -13.37
C CYS A 38 0.35 5.89 -12.60
N LEU A 39 -0.49 6.76 -13.15
CA LEU A 39 -0.83 8.04 -12.53
C LEU A 39 -1.72 7.90 -11.28
N HIS A 40 -2.31 6.74 -11.04
CA HIS A 40 -3.14 6.52 -9.86
C HIS A 40 -2.30 6.35 -8.58
N CYS A 41 -1.16 5.66 -8.68
CA CYS A 41 -0.18 5.55 -7.59
C CYS A 41 1.07 6.40 -7.83
N LEU A 42 1.07 7.28 -8.83
CA LEU A 42 2.21 8.13 -9.19
C LEU A 42 3.52 7.34 -9.36
N GLY A 43 3.44 6.15 -9.96
CA GLY A 43 4.59 5.28 -10.18
C GLY A 43 5.07 4.49 -8.96
N GLN A 44 4.45 4.64 -7.78
CA GLN A 44 4.92 4.01 -6.54
C GLN A 44 4.56 2.53 -6.42
N GLY A 45 3.67 2.03 -7.28
CA GLY A 45 3.17 0.65 -7.22
C GLY A 45 2.24 0.35 -6.05
N ARG A 46 2.10 1.27 -5.11
CA ARG A 46 1.34 1.12 -3.87
C ARG A 46 0.41 2.32 -3.64
N MET A 47 -0.73 2.08 -3.02
CA MET A 47 -1.57 3.14 -2.48
C MET A 47 -1.13 3.39 -1.05
N ASN A 48 -0.64 4.60 -0.78
CA ASN A 48 -0.43 5.01 0.59
C ASN A 48 -1.84 5.22 1.18
N ARG A 49 -2.31 4.28 2.01
CA ARG A 49 -3.55 4.49 2.74
C ARG A 49 -3.22 5.62 3.70
N LEU A 50 -3.72 6.82 3.40
CA LEU A 50 -3.62 7.95 4.31
C LEU A 50 -4.16 7.45 5.65
N GLN A 51 -3.25 7.18 6.59
CA GLN A 51 -3.66 6.95 7.96
C GLN A 51 -4.37 8.25 8.37
N PRO A 52 -5.55 8.16 9.01
CA PRO A 52 -6.16 9.35 9.57
C PRO A 52 -5.10 9.99 10.45
N ALA A 53 -4.66 11.19 10.08
CA ALA A 53 -3.65 11.90 10.83
C ALA A 53 -4.17 12.01 12.25
N THR A 54 -3.47 11.42 13.21
CA THR A 54 -3.71 11.67 14.62
C THR A 54 -3.41 13.15 14.83
N THR A 55 -4.46 13.96 14.76
CA THR A 55 -4.42 15.39 15.02
C THR A 55 -3.71 15.59 16.36
N THR A 56 -2.78 16.52 16.41
CA THR A 56 -1.97 16.93 17.57
C THR A 56 -2.77 17.52 18.74
N ALA A 57 -4.06 17.18 18.88
CA ALA A 57 -4.90 17.53 20.02
C ALA A 57 -4.70 16.61 21.24
N ALA A 58 -3.97 15.48 21.10
CA ALA A 58 -3.77 14.51 22.17
C ALA A 58 -2.51 14.74 23.04
N LEU A 59 -1.93 15.95 23.06
CA LEU A 59 -0.80 16.29 23.93
C LEU A 59 -1.25 17.17 25.11
N ARG A 60 -2.06 16.67 26.05
CA ARG A 60 -2.40 17.45 27.26
C ARG A 60 -2.68 16.73 28.59
N LEU A 61 -2.42 15.44 28.78
CA LEU A 61 -2.78 14.78 30.05
C LEU A 61 -1.70 13.87 30.66
N ARG A 62 -0.49 14.39 30.92
CA ARG A 62 0.48 13.74 31.82
C ARG A 62 1.33 14.72 32.62
N ALA A 63 0.71 15.75 33.19
CA ALA A 63 1.36 16.61 34.18
C ALA A 63 0.35 17.04 35.24
N LEU A 64 -0.09 16.08 36.07
CA LEU A 64 -0.73 16.29 37.37
C LEU A 64 -0.28 15.14 38.27
#